data_AF-A0A0F8VQX0-F1
#
_entry.id   AF-A0A0F8VQX0-F1
#
_cell.length_a   1.000
_cell.length_b   1.000
_cell.length_c   1.000
_cell.angle_alpha   90.00
_cell.angle_beta   90.00
_cell.angle_gamma   90.00
#
_symmetry.space_group_name_H-M   'P 1'
#
loop_
_entity.id
_entity.type
_entity.pdbx_description
1 polymer ?
#
loop_
_entity_poly.entity_id
_entity_poly.type
_entity_poly.pdbx_seq_one_letter_code
_entity_poly.pdbx_strand_id
1 'polypeptide(L)'
;MPVLSIISCRMFEDELAHIISSDKEMKQLIVVENKDSFGLLRKLRSDNCLPRTSPLDRVPFLLGNRHVSGFVNISKPLLILPFFRKIHEKMKLKAAQELTVVVNLLKLGLHDDIEILRSEVYKNIKGMASFSDGILLFYCSCGGAFENLEENCLEFDCPLYWFKDGNEEVVVDCISAAIGGNAAYDELMYTCRGTGALYFTSMWASSWKEMREERKKSRNFNENYLKDPRYSRVVKLDTGLSYDPDFHKNVRDFARTFDMEIIEVKGSVELAEKSYRTAKKGVVQHTLK
;
A
#
# COMPACT_ATOMS: atom_id res chain seq x y z
N MET A 1 -18.13 0.11 -13.32
CA MET A 1 -17.06 0.96 -12.78
C MET A 1 -16.04 0.00 -12.25
N PRO A 2 -14.82 -0.02 -12.82
CA PRO A 2 -13.76 -0.88 -12.34
C PRO A 2 -13.45 -0.62 -10.86
N VAL A 3 -13.13 -1.67 -10.13
CA VAL A 3 -12.77 -1.63 -8.71
C VAL A 3 -11.31 -2.02 -8.56
N LEU A 4 -10.47 -1.07 -8.18
CA LEU A 4 -9.10 -1.34 -7.74
C LEU A 4 -9.09 -1.47 -6.22
N SER A 5 -8.78 -2.66 -5.72
CA SER A 5 -8.54 -2.87 -4.30
C SER A 5 -7.07 -2.65 -3.96
N ILE A 6 -6.80 -2.12 -2.78
CA ILE A 6 -5.45 -1.91 -2.26
C ILE A 6 -5.36 -2.60 -0.89
N ILE A 7 -4.43 -3.55 -0.75
CA ILE A 7 -4.08 -4.13 0.55
C ILE A 7 -2.72 -3.54 0.93
N SER A 8 -2.66 -2.83 2.05
CA SER A 8 -1.51 -1.98 2.36
C SER A 8 -0.92 -2.27 3.73
N CYS A 9 0.41 -2.25 3.83
CA CYS A 9 1.11 -2.23 5.10
C CYS A 9 0.88 -0.86 5.75
N ARG A 10 0.51 -0.82 7.02
CA ARG A 10 0.37 0.45 7.78
C ARG A 10 1.63 1.32 7.76
N MET A 11 2.79 0.75 7.45
CA MET A 11 4.00 1.53 7.19
C MET A 11 3.75 2.57 6.08
N PHE A 12 3.10 2.21 4.98
CA PHE A 12 2.87 3.11 3.84
C PHE A 12 1.67 4.05 3.99
N GLU A 13 1.20 4.32 5.22
CA GLU A 13 0.01 5.13 5.45
C GLU A 13 0.14 6.55 4.89
N ASP A 14 1.34 7.14 4.93
CA ASP A 14 1.62 8.48 4.37
C ASP A 14 1.58 8.45 2.84
N GLU A 15 2.30 7.52 2.22
CA GLU A 15 2.36 7.37 0.77
C GLU A 15 0.98 7.05 0.20
N LEU A 16 0.20 6.22 0.91
CA LEU A 16 -1.15 5.87 0.52
C LEU A 16 -2.11 7.07 0.57
N ALA A 17 -2.03 7.88 1.63
CA ALA A 17 -2.79 9.13 1.71
C ALA A 17 -2.43 10.06 0.55
N HIS A 18 -1.12 10.23 0.28
CA HIS A 18 -0.61 11.07 -0.81
C HIS A 18 -1.15 10.66 -2.19
N ILE A 19 -1.02 9.37 -2.57
CA ILE A 19 -1.45 8.91 -3.89
C ILE A 19 -2.97 8.99 -4.07
N ILE A 20 -3.74 8.75 -3.00
CA ILE A 20 -5.20 8.78 -3.04
C ILE A 20 -5.70 10.22 -3.12
N SER A 21 -5.20 11.11 -2.26
CA SER A 21 -5.59 12.52 -2.25
C SER A 21 -5.20 13.23 -3.56
N SER A 22 -4.13 12.76 -4.22
CA SER A 22 -3.67 13.30 -5.50
C SER A 22 -4.47 12.80 -6.71
N ASP A 23 -5.24 11.71 -6.59
CA ASP A 23 -6.01 11.13 -7.70
C ASP A 23 -7.36 11.84 -7.91
N LYS A 24 -7.39 12.75 -8.88
CA LYS A 24 -8.59 13.51 -9.27
C LYS A 24 -9.58 12.74 -10.15
N GLU A 25 -9.19 11.59 -10.67
CA GLU A 25 -10.03 10.79 -11.58
C GLU A 25 -10.79 9.68 -10.84
N MET A 26 -10.41 9.40 -9.59
CA MET A 26 -11.12 8.47 -8.72
C MET A 26 -12.52 9.00 -8.43
N LYS A 27 -13.54 8.19 -8.71
CA LYS A 27 -14.95 8.55 -8.50
C LYS A 27 -15.41 8.27 -7.07
N GLN A 28 -14.89 7.19 -6.49
CA GLN A 28 -15.28 6.74 -5.16
C GLN A 28 -14.09 6.11 -4.44
N LEU A 29 -13.97 6.44 -3.16
CA LEU A 29 -13.04 5.83 -2.23
C LEU A 29 -13.81 5.15 -1.11
N ILE A 30 -13.48 3.89 -0.85
CA ILE A 30 -13.95 3.13 0.32
C ILE A 30 -12.73 2.74 1.14
N VAL A 31 -12.73 3.05 2.43
CA VAL A 31 -11.73 2.56 3.38
C VAL A 31 -12.38 1.48 4.24
N VAL A 32 -11.76 0.31 4.28
CA VAL A 32 -12.20 -0.82 5.11
C VAL A 32 -12.00 -0.46 6.58
N GLU A 33 -13.07 -0.58 7.36
CA GLU A 33 -13.04 -0.29 8.79
C GLU A 33 -12.30 -1.38 9.55
N ASN A 34 -11.20 -0.99 10.19
CA ASN A 34 -10.48 -1.80 11.16
C ASN A 34 -9.73 -0.89 12.14
N LYS A 35 -9.10 -1.47 13.16
CA LYS A 35 -8.36 -0.73 14.20
C LYS A 35 -7.20 0.11 13.66
N ASP A 36 -6.64 -0.27 12.52
CA ASP A 36 -5.47 0.35 11.90
C ASP A 36 -5.86 1.47 10.92
N SER A 37 -7.11 1.54 10.46
CA SER A 37 -7.60 2.50 9.47
C SER A 37 -7.69 3.96 9.94
N PHE A 38 -7.68 4.21 11.25
CA PHE A 38 -7.94 5.56 11.81
C PHE A 38 -6.90 6.60 11.38
N GLY A 39 -5.62 6.22 11.35
CA GLY A 39 -4.51 7.10 10.96
C GLY A 39 -4.68 7.60 9.52
N LEU A 40 -4.91 6.66 8.60
CA LEU A 40 -5.21 6.95 7.20
C LEU A 40 -6.44 7.87 7.05
N LEU A 41 -7.55 7.57 7.72
CA LEU A 41 -8.77 8.38 7.64
C LEU A 41 -8.57 9.82 8.11
N ARG A 42 -7.65 10.06 9.07
CA ARG A 42 -7.31 11.41 9.53
C ARG A 42 -6.51 12.17 8.46
N LYS A 43 -5.55 11.53 7.80
CA LYS A 43 -4.72 12.13 6.75
C LYS A 43 -5.51 12.43 5.48
N LEU A 44 -6.38 11.51 5.06
CA LEU A 44 -7.28 11.76 3.94
C LEU A 44 -8.17 12.98 4.23
N ARG A 45 -8.68 13.11 5.46
CA ARG A 45 -9.48 14.27 5.88
C ARG A 45 -8.70 15.59 5.86
N SER A 46 -7.41 15.61 6.23
CA SER A 46 -6.61 16.84 6.16
C SER A 46 -6.44 17.33 4.72
N ASP A 47 -6.51 16.43 3.76
CA ASP A 47 -6.40 16.74 2.32
C ASP A 47 -7.77 16.96 1.65
N ASN A 48 -8.86 17.05 2.43
CA ASN A 48 -10.24 17.11 1.95
C ASN A 48 -10.68 15.89 1.11
N CYS A 49 -10.02 14.74 1.28
CA CYS A 49 -10.46 13.47 0.72
C CYS A 49 -11.37 12.75 1.73
N LEU A 50 -12.66 12.64 1.40
CA LEU A 50 -13.68 12.05 2.29
C LEU A 50 -14.08 10.65 1.81
N PRO A 51 -13.47 9.57 2.35
CA PRO A 51 -13.85 8.21 2.01
C PRO A 51 -15.21 7.83 2.60
N ARG A 52 -15.88 6.88 1.95
CA ARG A 52 -16.88 6.04 2.63
C ARG A 52 -16.14 5.00 3.46
N THR A 53 -16.73 4.60 4.58
CA THR A 53 -16.17 3.55 5.42
C THR A 53 -17.15 2.40 5.54
N SER A 54 -16.62 1.17 5.62
CA SER A 54 -17.42 -0.04 5.83
C SER A 54 -16.54 -1.18 6.30
N PRO A 55 -17.07 -2.10 7.13
CA PRO A 55 -16.46 -3.41 7.33
C PRO A 55 -16.26 -4.13 5.99
N LEU A 56 -15.23 -4.97 5.90
CA LEU A 56 -14.83 -5.64 4.65
C LEU A 56 -15.97 -6.47 4.03
N ASP A 57 -16.70 -7.23 4.86
CA ASP A 57 -17.84 -8.06 4.46
C ASP A 57 -19.01 -7.26 3.88
N ARG A 58 -19.05 -5.95 4.18
CA ARG A 58 -20.12 -5.04 3.74
C ARG A 58 -19.74 -4.15 2.55
N VAL A 59 -18.47 -4.14 2.15
CA VAL A 59 -18.00 -3.38 0.97
C VAL A 59 -18.82 -3.71 -0.29
N PRO A 60 -19.15 -4.98 -0.60
CA PRO A 60 -19.96 -5.30 -1.78
C PRO A 60 -21.32 -4.57 -1.83
N PHE A 61 -21.96 -4.32 -0.68
CA PHE A 61 -23.22 -3.57 -0.64
C PHE A 61 -23.04 -2.10 -1.01
N LEU A 62 -21.89 -1.50 -0.70
CA LEU A 62 -21.54 -0.11 -1.08
C LEU A 62 -21.17 0.04 -2.54
N LEU A 63 -20.66 -1.03 -3.16
CA LEU A 63 -20.36 -1.10 -4.60
C LEU A 63 -21.65 -1.29 -5.43
N GLY A 64 -22.74 -1.72 -4.80
CA GLY A 64 -24.00 -2.11 -5.43
C GLY A 64 -23.95 -3.53 -5.98
N ASN A 65 -25.09 -4.24 -5.98
CA ASN A 65 -25.22 -5.60 -6.52
C ASN A 65 -24.75 -5.68 -7.98
N ARG A 66 -23.47 -5.98 -8.20
CA ARG A 66 -22.89 -6.26 -9.53
C ARG A 66 -22.03 -7.51 -9.58
N HIS A 67 -22.03 -8.33 -8.53
CA HIS A 67 -21.61 -9.73 -8.66
C HIS A 67 -22.77 -10.62 -9.11
N VAL A 68 -23.26 -10.30 -10.31
CA VAL A 68 -23.79 -11.31 -11.22
C VAL A 68 -23.04 -11.08 -12.51
N SER A 69 -22.06 -11.93 -12.79
CA SER A 69 -21.64 -12.24 -14.15
C SER A 69 -22.90 -12.67 -14.90
N GLY A 70 -23.55 -11.70 -15.55
CA GLY A 70 -24.87 -11.85 -16.12
C GLY A 70 -25.03 -10.77 -17.16
N PHE A 71 -24.67 -11.13 -18.39
CA PHE A 71 -24.99 -10.42 -19.62
C PHE A 71 -26.29 -9.62 -19.48
N VAL A 72 -26.20 -8.30 -19.47
CA VAL A 72 -27.36 -7.50 -19.86
C VAL A 72 -27.51 -7.68 -21.37
N ASN A 73 -28.36 -8.62 -21.75
CA ASN A 73 -28.94 -8.70 -23.09
C ASN A 73 -29.74 -7.42 -23.34
N ILE A 74 -29.06 -6.35 -23.73
CA ILE A 74 -29.72 -5.20 -24.34
C ILE A 74 -29.98 -5.59 -25.79
N SER A 75 -31.26 -5.66 -26.12
CA SER A 75 -31.81 -5.97 -27.44
C SER A 75 -31.05 -5.21 -28.54
N LYS A 76 -30.47 -5.98 -29.46
CA LYS A 76 -29.63 -5.53 -30.58
C LYS A 76 -30.48 -5.16 -31.82
N PRO A 77 -30.90 -3.90 -32.00
CA PRO A 77 -31.03 -3.45 -33.38
C PRO A 77 -30.34 -2.11 -33.71
N LEU A 78 -29.85 -1.35 -32.72
CA LEU A 78 -29.30 0.00 -32.95
C LEU A 78 -27.76 0.11 -33.04
N LEU A 79 -27.01 -0.99 -32.82
CA LEU A 79 -25.53 -1.01 -32.91
C LEU A 79 -24.98 -1.21 -34.35
N ILE A 80 -25.85 -1.23 -35.37
CA ILE A 80 -25.46 -1.53 -36.77
C ILE A 80 -24.76 -0.33 -37.43
N LEU A 81 -24.97 0.90 -36.94
CA LEU A 81 -24.37 2.11 -37.51
C LEU A 81 -22.99 2.41 -36.90
N PRO A 82 -21.93 2.61 -37.72
CA PRO A 82 -20.55 2.79 -37.23
C PRO A 82 -20.35 4.03 -36.35
N PHE A 83 -21.19 5.06 -36.51
CA PHE A 83 -21.18 6.26 -35.67
C PHE A 83 -21.63 5.97 -34.22
N PHE A 84 -22.68 5.16 -34.04
CA PHE A 84 -23.16 4.78 -32.71
C PHE A 84 -22.19 3.83 -32.00
N ARG A 85 -21.51 2.96 -32.74
CA ARG A 85 -20.41 2.14 -32.19
C ARG A 85 -19.28 3.01 -31.64
N LYS A 86 -18.86 4.05 -32.38
CA LYS A 86 -17.79 4.97 -31.95
C LYS A 86 -18.19 5.80 -30.74
N ILE A 87 -19.46 6.22 -30.64
CA ILE A 87 -20.00 6.91 -29.47
C ILE A 87 -20.06 5.95 -28.27
N HIS A 88 -20.56 4.74 -28.46
CA HIS A 88 -20.64 3.72 -27.42
C HIS A 88 -19.24 3.33 -26.91
N GLU A 89 -18.24 3.17 -27.78
CA GLU A 89 -16.85 2.94 -27.40
C GLU A 89 -16.27 4.12 -26.60
N LYS A 90 -16.52 5.37 -27.02
CA LYS A 90 -16.12 6.56 -26.25
C LYS A 90 -16.80 6.64 -24.89
N MET A 91 -18.08 6.28 -24.80
CA MET A 91 -18.81 6.23 -23.53
C MET A 91 -18.31 5.08 -22.64
N LYS A 92 -17.99 3.91 -23.21
CA LYS A 92 -17.37 2.78 -22.50
C LYS A 92 -16.00 3.16 -21.94
N LEU A 93 -15.17 3.85 -22.73
CA LEU A 93 -13.88 4.40 -22.30
C LEU A 93 -14.03 5.41 -21.16
N LYS A 94 -14.97 6.36 -21.27
CA LYS A 94 -15.22 7.36 -20.23
C LYS A 94 -15.77 6.74 -18.93
N ALA A 95 -16.62 5.72 -19.04
CA ALA A 95 -17.15 4.99 -17.89
C ALA A 95 -16.14 4.01 -17.26
N ALA A 96 -15.16 3.53 -18.04
CA ALA A 96 -14.05 2.74 -17.53
C ALA A 96 -13.00 3.62 -16.83
N GLN A 97 -12.92 4.92 -17.15
CA GLN A 97 -12.09 5.89 -16.43
C GLN A 97 -12.64 6.25 -15.04
N GLU A 98 -13.94 6.06 -14.81
CA GLU A 98 -14.51 6.19 -13.47
C GLU A 98 -14.08 4.99 -12.64
N LEU A 99 -13.11 5.17 -11.75
CA LEU A 99 -12.54 4.12 -10.89
C LEU A 99 -13.11 4.21 -9.47
N THR A 100 -13.44 3.07 -8.88
CA THR A 100 -13.58 2.95 -7.41
C THR A 100 -12.32 2.35 -6.82
N VAL A 101 -11.83 2.96 -5.75
CA VAL A 101 -10.71 2.42 -4.97
C VAL A 101 -11.23 1.93 -3.62
N VAL A 102 -10.86 0.69 -3.27
CA VAL A 102 -11.14 0.11 -1.95
C VAL A 102 -9.82 -0.12 -1.24
N VAL A 103 -9.64 0.46 -0.05
CA VAL A 103 -8.39 0.37 0.70
C VAL A 103 -8.58 -0.45 1.96
N ASN A 104 -7.70 -1.42 2.17
CA ASN A 104 -7.63 -2.21 3.39
C ASN A 104 -6.22 -2.13 3.98
N LEU A 105 -6.09 -1.40 5.09
CA LEU A 105 -4.83 -1.22 5.79
C LEU A 105 -4.65 -2.35 6.81
N LEU A 106 -3.55 -3.08 6.73
CA LEU A 106 -3.24 -4.19 7.63
C LEU A 106 -2.33 -3.72 8.77
N LYS A 107 -2.30 -4.52 9.85
CA LYS A 107 -1.56 -4.23 11.08
C LYS A 107 -0.08 -3.94 10.79
N LEU A 108 0.48 -2.95 11.48
CA LEU A 108 1.93 -2.72 11.50
C LEU A 108 2.67 -3.92 12.12
N GLY A 109 3.86 -4.21 11.62
CA GLY A 109 4.76 -5.22 12.21
C GLY A 109 4.42 -6.68 11.87
N LEU A 110 3.50 -6.95 10.94
CA LEU A 110 3.22 -8.34 10.51
C LEU A 110 4.46 -9.07 9.97
N HIS A 111 5.46 -8.34 9.44
CA HIS A 111 6.72 -8.92 8.95
C HIS A 111 7.59 -9.55 10.04
N ASP A 112 7.28 -9.35 11.33
CA ASP A 112 7.96 -10.01 12.44
C ASP A 112 7.75 -11.55 12.40
N ASP A 113 6.71 -12.03 11.72
CA ASP A 113 6.42 -13.45 11.49
C ASP A 113 5.92 -13.66 10.05
N ILE A 114 6.75 -14.29 9.22
CA ILE A 114 6.50 -14.50 7.78
C ILE A 114 5.23 -15.32 7.53
N GLU A 115 4.94 -16.32 8.36
CA GLU A 115 3.76 -17.18 8.19
C GLU A 115 2.47 -16.42 8.51
N ILE A 116 2.49 -15.60 9.57
CA ILE A 116 1.37 -14.72 9.91
C ILE A 116 1.16 -13.67 8.82
N LEU A 117 2.23 -13.02 8.33
CA LEU A 117 2.16 -12.06 7.24
C LEU A 117 1.51 -12.68 6.00
N ARG A 118 2.01 -13.84 5.56
CA ARG A 118 1.51 -14.57 4.40
C ARG A 118 0.05 -14.94 4.54
N SER A 119 -0.32 -15.52 5.69
CA SER A 119 -1.70 -15.95 5.97
C SER A 119 -2.68 -14.77 5.97
N GLU A 120 -2.32 -13.67 6.63
CA GLU A 120 -3.18 -12.48 6.70
C GLU A 120 -3.33 -11.79 5.35
N VAL A 121 -2.24 -11.63 4.57
CA VAL A 121 -2.33 -11.03 3.23
C VAL A 121 -3.17 -11.91 2.30
N TYR A 122 -2.92 -13.23 2.26
CA TYR A 122 -3.70 -14.15 1.42
C TYR A 122 -5.19 -14.16 1.78
N LYS A 123 -5.53 -14.16 3.07
CA LYS A 123 -6.92 -14.06 3.55
C LYS A 123 -7.61 -12.78 3.05
N ASN A 124 -6.91 -11.64 3.06
CA ASN A 124 -7.46 -10.38 2.57
C ASN A 124 -7.57 -10.36 1.05
N ILE A 125 -6.61 -10.94 0.31
CA ILE A 125 -6.72 -11.12 -1.14
C ILE A 125 -7.98 -11.94 -1.46
N LYS A 126 -8.17 -13.09 -0.82
CA LYS A 126 -9.34 -13.95 -1.03
C LYS A 126 -10.66 -13.23 -0.75
N GLY A 127 -10.72 -12.45 0.33
CA GLY A 127 -11.92 -11.66 0.66
C GLY A 127 -12.23 -10.57 -0.38
N MET A 128 -11.19 -9.88 -0.87
CA MET A 128 -11.33 -8.74 -1.77
C MET A 128 -11.46 -9.12 -3.25
N ALA A 129 -10.88 -10.24 -3.67
CA ALA A 129 -10.91 -10.72 -5.06
C ALA A 129 -12.34 -10.89 -5.57
N SER A 130 -13.26 -11.28 -4.68
CA SER A 130 -14.68 -11.48 -5.02
C SER A 130 -15.42 -10.23 -5.50
N PHE A 131 -14.86 -9.02 -5.35
CA PHE A 131 -15.48 -7.76 -5.80
C PHE A 131 -14.52 -6.82 -6.54
N SER A 132 -13.29 -7.25 -6.78
CA SER A 132 -12.23 -6.42 -7.36
C SER A 132 -11.94 -6.81 -8.81
N ASP A 133 -11.67 -5.81 -9.65
CA ASP A 133 -11.15 -6.02 -11.01
C ASP A 133 -9.61 -6.11 -11.02
N GLY A 134 -8.97 -5.83 -9.88
CA GLY A 134 -7.55 -6.03 -9.62
C GLY A 134 -7.18 -5.58 -8.20
N ILE A 135 -6.10 -6.14 -7.67
CA ILE A 135 -5.60 -5.84 -6.32
C ILE A 135 -4.17 -5.33 -6.41
N LEU A 136 -3.93 -4.13 -5.89
CA LEU A 136 -2.58 -3.62 -5.63
C LEU A 136 -2.16 -4.01 -4.22
N LEU A 137 -1.10 -4.80 -4.12
CA LEU A 137 -0.41 -5.07 -2.88
C LEU A 137 0.56 -3.92 -2.62
N PHE A 138 0.14 -2.99 -1.76
CA PHE A 138 0.96 -1.92 -1.23
C PHE A 138 1.82 -2.47 -0.07
N TYR A 139 2.58 -3.49 -0.44
CA TYR A 139 3.43 -4.34 0.38
C TYR A 139 4.67 -4.70 -0.45
N CYS A 140 5.81 -4.87 0.24
CA CYS A 140 7.04 -5.38 -0.35
C CYS A 140 7.13 -6.89 -0.12
N SER A 141 8.08 -7.60 -0.74
CA SER A 141 8.18 -9.06 -0.57
C SER A 141 8.51 -9.50 0.86
N CYS A 142 9.04 -8.62 1.71
CA CYS A 142 9.28 -8.80 3.15
C CYS A 142 9.95 -10.15 3.47
N GLY A 143 11.10 -10.41 2.85
CA GLY A 143 11.86 -11.66 3.06
C GLY A 143 11.28 -12.87 2.35
N GLY A 144 10.64 -12.67 1.19
CA GLY A 144 10.09 -13.77 0.37
C GLY A 144 8.74 -14.29 0.86
N ALA A 145 8.07 -13.58 1.78
CA ALA A 145 6.77 -13.98 2.34
C ALA A 145 5.68 -14.22 1.28
N PHE A 146 5.86 -13.63 0.09
CA PHE A 146 4.94 -13.72 -1.03
C PHE A 146 5.50 -14.50 -2.23
N GLU A 147 6.58 -15.25 -2.05
CA GLU A 147 7.02 -16.23 -3.05
C GLU A 147 5.86 -17.20 -3.35
N ASN A 148 5.61 -17.44 -4.64
CA ASN A 148 4.49 -18.25 -5.14
C ASN A 148 3.10 -17.73 -4.76
N LEU A 149 2.94 -16.49 -4.26
CA LEU A 149 1.61 -15.96 -3.94
C LEU A 149 0.74 -15.86 -5.19
N GLU A 150 1.32 -15.46 -6.33
CA GLU A 150 0.61 -15.42 -7.61
C GLU A 150 0.10 -16.80 -8.02
N GLU A 151 0.91 -17.85 -7.87
CA GLU A 151 0.51 -19.24 -8.13
C GLU A 151 -0.62 -19.69 -7.21
N ASN A 152 -0.53 -19.37 -5.92
CA ASN A 152 -1.56 -19.65 -4.92
C ASN A 152 -2.85 -18.84 -5.14
N CYS A 153 -2.77 -17.75 -5.91
CA CYS A 153 -3.89 -16.88 -6.24
C CYS A 153 -4.45 -17.13 -7.65
N LEU A 154 -3.93 -18.12 -8.40
CA LEU A 154 -4.46 -18.48 -9.73
C LEU A 154 -5.94 -18.90 -9.69
N GLU A 155 -6.45 -19.30 -8.53
CA GLU A 155 -7.88 -19.58 -8.34
C GLU A 155 -8.77 -18.32 -8.42
N PHE A 156 -8.18 -17.14 -8.28
CA PHE A 156 -8.89 -15.86 -8.36
C PHE A 156 -8.69 -15.26 -9.75
N ASP A 157 -9.78 -15.02 -10.49
CA ASP A 157 -9.78 -14.27 -11.75
C ASP A 157 -9.60 -12.75 -11.49
N CYS A 158 -8.58 -12.40 -10.71
CA CYS A 158 -8.30 -11.05 -10.24
C CYS A 158 -6.78 -10.79 -10.29
N PRO A 159 -6.29 -9.91 -11.19
CA PRO A 159 -4.87 -9.64 -11.31
C PRO A 159 -4.29 -8.97 -10.07
N LEU A 160 -3.07 -9.34 -9.71
CA LEU A 160 -2.30 -8.74 -8.62
C LEU A 160 -1.25 -7.77 -9.18
N TYR A 161 -1.04 -6.66 -8.47
CA TYR A 161 -0.03 -5.64 -8.77
C TYR A 161 0.86 -5.42 -7.56
N TRP A 162 2.12 -5.04 -7.79
CA TRP A 162 3.16 -4.95 -6.75
C TRP A 162 3.99 -3.67 -6.88
N PHE A 163 4.81 -3.40 -5.87
CA PHE A 163 5.93 -2.47 -6.02
C PHE A 163 7.00 -3.05 -6.93
N LYS A 164 7.31 -2.33 -7.99
CA LYS A 164 8.39 -2.65 -8.93
C LYS A 164 9.33 -1.48 -9.11
N ASP A 165 10.61 -1.70 -8.89
CA ASP A 165 11.63 -0.65 -9.01
C ASP A 165 11.94 -0.28 -10.48
N GLY A 166 13.03 0.46 -10.70
CA GLY A 166 13.46 0.87 -12.03
C GLY A 166 13.86 -0.27 -12.96
N ASN A 167 14.21 -1.44 -12.40
CA ASN A 167 14.58 -2.65 -13.13
C ASN A 167 13.40 -3.60 -13.33
N GLU A 168 12.18 -3.18 -12.95
CA GLU A 168 10.97 -3.99 -12.95
C GLU A 168 11.01 -5.19 -11.99
N GLU A 169 11.95 -5.18 -11.04
CA GLU A 169 12.06 -6.18 -9.98
C GLU A 169 11.13 -5.83 -8.82
N VAL A 170 10.58 -6.87 -8.17
CA VAL A 170 9.72 -6.69 -7.00
C VAL A 170 10.55 -6.11 -5.86
N VAL A 171 10.03 -5.06 -5.23
CA VAL A 171 10.74 -4.40 -4.13
C VAL A 171 10.70 -5.25 -2.88
N VAL A 172 11.85 -5.41 -2.24
CA VAL A 172 12.04 -6.44 -1.20
C VAL A 172 11.66 -5.99 0.20
N ASP A 173 11.77 -4.69 0.49
CA ASP A 173 11.57 -4.13 1.83
C ASP A 173 10.83 -2.79 1.81
N CYS A 174 10.08 -2.46 2.87
CA CYS A 174 9.33 -1.21 2.97
C CYS A 174 10.25 0.03 3.00
N ILE A 175 11.43 -0.10 3.59
CA ILE A 175 12.47 0.93 3.58
C ILE A 175 13.05 1.08 2.18
N SER A 176 13.27 -0.03 1.47
CA SER A 176 13.68 -0.02 0.05
C SER A 176 12.66 0.73 -0.80
N ALA A 177 11.37 0.48 -0.58
CA ALA A 177 10.32 1.22 -1.27
C ALA A 177 10.33 2.73 -0.98
N ALA A 178 10.50 3.11 0.30
CA ALA A 178 10.50 4.51 0.74
C ALA A 178 11.74 5.30 0.29
N ILE A 179 12.86 4.64 -0.03
CA ILE A 179 14.06 5.31 -0.55
C ILE A 179 14.07 5.42 -2.09
N GLY A 180 13.33 4.53 -2.79
CA GLY A 180 13.20 4.58 -4.25
C GLY A 180 13.50 3.27 -4.98
N GLY A 181 13.65 2.15 -4.27
CA GLY A 181 13.84 0.82 -4.84
C GLY A 181 15.12 0.12 -4.38
N ASN A 182 15.33 -1.10 -4.88
CA ASN A 182 16.34 -2.02 -4.36
C ASN A 182 17.78 -1.49 -4.53
N ALA A 183 18.11 -0.90 -5.68
CA ALA A 183 19.45 -0.36 -5.92
C ALA A 183 19.82 0.79 -4.97
N ALA A 184 18.88 1.71 -4.69
CA ALA A 184 19.10 2.81 -3.75
C ALA A 184 19.22 2.30 -2.31
N TYR A 185 18.47 1.26 -1.97
CA TYR A 185 18.60 0.58 -0.68
C TYR A 185 19.98 -0.05 -0.50
N ASP A 186 20.49 -0.76 -1.52
CA ASP A 186 21.81 -1.39 -1.49
C ASP A 186 22.93 -0.36 -1.33
N GLU A 187 22.86 0.77 -2.05
CA GLU A 187 23.81 1.88 -1.91
C GLU A 187 23.82 2.46 -0.49
N LEU A 188 22.63 2.63 0.11
CA LEU A 188 22.52 3.13 1.48
C LEU A 188 23.04 2.11 2.50
N MET A 189 22.74 0.82 2.34
CA MET A 189 23.32 -0.24 3.17
C MET A 189 24.84 -0.24 3.11
N TYR A 190 25.41 -0.04 1.91
CA TYR A 190 26.84 0.06 1.71
C TYR A 190 27.44 1.28 2.42
N THR A 191 26.77 2.43 2.36
CA THR A 191 27.20 3.67 3.04
C THR A 191 27.19 3.52 4.56
N CYS A 192 26.26 2.73 5.10
CA CYS A 192 26.19 2.43 6.52
C CYS A 192 27.04 1.21 6.93
N ARG A 193 27.81 0.60 6.01
CA ARG A 193 28.53 -0.64 6.29
C ARG A 193 29.52 -0.48 7.44
N GLY A 194 29.56 -1.49 8.31
CA GLY A 194 30.44 -1.52 9.49
C GLY A 194 29.86 -0.81 10.73
N THR A 195 28.71 -0.15 10.60
CA THR A 195 27.98 0.45 11.73
C THR A 195 26.49 0.17 11.57
N GLY A 196 25.92 -0.61 12.47
CA GLY A 196 24.50 -0.90 12.51
C GLY A 196 23.66 0.38 12.53
N ALA A 197 22.66 0.41 11.66
CA ALA A 197 21.77 1.55 11.48
C ALA A 197 20.30 1.08 11.52
N LEU A 198 19.44 1.92 12.06
CA LEU A 198 17.99 1.73 12.04
C LEU A 198 17.35 2.76 11.11
N TYR A 199 16.47 2.32 10.22
CA TYR A 199 15.89 3.16 9.17
C TYR A 199 14.48 3.60 9.54
N PHE A 200 14.27 4.91 9.59
CA PHE A 200 13.05 5.53 10.09
C PHE A 200 12.41 6.36 9.01
N THR A 201 11.25 5.93 8.57
CA THR A 201 10.25 6.80 7.94
C THR A 201 9.43 7.52 9.03
N SER A 202 8.59 8.46 8.63
CA SER A 202 7.59 9.11 9.52
C SER A 202 6.71 8.11 10.26
N MET A 203 6.20 7.09 9.55
CA MET A 203 5.33 6.08 10.12
C MET A 203 6.04 5.16 11.11
N TRP A 204 7.31 4.82 10.84
CA TRP A 204 8.12 4.06 11.80
C TRP A 204 8.44 4.91 13.03
N ALA A 205 8.84 6.17 12.83
CA ALA A 205 9.19 7.09 13.91
C ALA A 205 8.00 7.42 14.82
N SER A 206 6.80 7.62 14.29
CA SER A 206 5.61 7.85 15.13
C SER A 206 5.21 6.59 15.93
N SER A 207 5.55 5.40 15.42
CA SER A 207 5.10 4.12 15.97
C SER A 207 6.13 3.40 16.85
N TRP A 208 7.38 3.90 16.97
CA TRP A 208 8.46 3.14 17.65
C TRP A 208 8.13 2.75 19.10
N LYS A 209 7.38 3.61 19.82
CA LYS A 209 6.94 3.32 21.19
C LYS A 209 5.85 2.24 21.22
N GLU A 210 4.85 2.35 20.34
CA GLU A 210 3.80 1.34 20.16
C GLU A 210 4.43 -0.02 19.84
N MET A 211 5.32 -0.05 18.84
CA MET A 211 6.04 -1.26 18.42
C MET A 211 6.87 -1.86 19.56
N ARG A 212 7.56 -1.03 20.34
CA ARG A 212 8.32 -1.50 21.49
C ARG A 212 7.42 -2.14 22.55
N GLU A 213 6.29 -1.52 22.89
CA GLU A 213 5.35 -2.09 23.87
C GLU A 213 4.64 -3.34 23.35
N GLU A 214 4.35 -3.42 22.05
CA GLU A 214 3.84 -4.66 21.45
C GLU A 214 4.87 -5.78 21.50
N ARG A 215 6.13 -5.50 21.14
CA ARG A 215 7.20 -6.50 21.16
C ARG A 215 7.53 -6.98 22.57
N LYS A 216 7.43 -6.13 23.61
CA LYS A 216 7.56 -6.57 25.01
C LYS A 216 6.54 -7.63 25.44
N LYS A 217 5.39 -7.73 24.76
CA LYS A 217 4.39 -8.78 25.01
C LYS A 217 4.87 -10.14 24.48
N SER A 218 5.84 -10.16 23.56
CA SER A 218 6.51 -11.38 23.11
C SER A 218 7.52 -11.84 24.15
N ARG A 219 7.51 -13.14 24.47
CA ARG A 219 8.37 -13.75 25.51
C ARG A 219 9.87 -13.64 25.24
N ASN A 220 10.27 -13.30 24.00
CA ASN A 220 11.67 -13.31 23.56
C ASN A 220 12.22 -11.93 23.15
N PHE A 221 11.54 -10.83 23.48
CA PHE A 221 12.02 -9.50 23.08
C PHE A 221 13.18 -9.03 23.96
N ASN A 222 14.36 -8.95 23.36
CA ASN A 222 15.56 -8.38 23.97
C ASN A 222 15.90 -7.05 23.29
N GLU A 223 15.79 -5.94 24.01
CA GLU A 223 16.13 -4.61 23.50
C GLU A 223 17.60 -4.23 23.68
N ASN A 224 18.42 -5.11 24.27
CA ASN A 224 19.82 -4.80 24.55
C ASN A 224 20.63 -4.50 23.28
N TYR A 225 20.22 -5.01 22.12
CA TYR A 225 20.87 -4.67 20.85
C TYR A 225 20.71 -3.19 20.48
N LEU A 226 19.65 -2.51 20.94
CA LEU A 226 19.48 -1.06 20.76
C LEU A 226 20.45 -0.24 21.62
N LYS A 227 21.08 -0.87 22.62
CA LYS A 227 22.13 -0.28 23.45
C LYS A 227 23.52 -0.80 23.08
N ASP A 228 23.61 -1.68 22.08
CA ASP A 228 24.87 -2.21 21.60
C ASP A 228 25.56 -1.11 20.78
N PRO A 229 26.81 -0.73 21.10
CA PRO A 229 27.54 0.30 20.35
C PRO A 229 27.70 0.00 18.85
N ARG A 230 27.51 -1.26 18.44
CA ARG A 230 27.46 -1.64 17.02
C ARG A 230 26.24 -1.07 16.31
N TYR A 231 25.15 -0.73 17.00
CA TYR A 231 23.99 -0.02 16.47
C TYR A 231 24.02 1.42 16.99
N SER A 232 24.70 2.31 16.28
CA SER A 232 24.92 3.69 16.74
C SER A 232 24.30 4.74 15.83
N ARG A 233 23.46 4.35 14.85
CA ARG A 233 22.87 5.26 13.87
C ARG A 233 21.37 5.07 13.68
N VAL A 234 20.70 6.18 13.48
CA VAL A 234 19.31 6.26 13.00
C VAL A 234 19.33 7.01 11.67
N VAL A 235 18.91 6.34 10.61
CA VAL A 235 18.73 6.96 9.31
C VAL A 235 17.32 7.50 9.22
N LYS A 236 17.19 8.83 9.20
CA LYS A 236 15.94 9.52 8.97
C LYS A 236 15.67 9.60 7.47
N LEU A 237 14.70 8.84 7.00
CA LEU A 237 14.23 8.82 5.61
C LEU A 237 13.06 9.76 5.44
N ASP A 238 13.32 10.87 4.76
CA ASP A 238 12.33 11.94 4.55
C ASP A 238 11.81 11.93 3.13
N THR A 239 10.57 11.44 2.94
CA THR A 239 9.90 11.40 1.63
C THR A 239 9.34 12.76 1.20
N GLY A 240 9.43 13.78 2.07
CA GLY A 240 8.84 15.10 1.85
C GLY A 240 7.35 15.19 2.17
N LEU A 241 6.72 14.10 2.59
CA LEU A 241 5.32 14.09 3.04
C LEU A 241 5.22 14.67 4.45
N SER A 242 4.19 15.47 4.71
CA SER A 242 4.06 16.28 5.93
C SER A 242 2.82 15.93 6.76
N TYR A 243 2.46 14.64 6.80
CA TYR A 243 1.32 14.14 7.58
C TYR A 243 1.62 13.96 9.07
N ASP A 244 2.89 13.76 9.45
CA ASP A 244 3.33 13.67 10.84
C ASP A 244 4.12 14.94 11.25
N PRO A 245 3.49 15.90 11.95
CA PRO A 245 4.20 17.09 12.42
C PRO A 245 5.28 16.78 13.47
N ASP A 246 5.21 15.62 14.12
CA ASP A 246 6.14 15.19 15.14
C ASP A 246 7.30 14.33 14.59
N PHE A 247 7.39 14.09 13.28
CA PHE A 247 8.38 13.18 12.69
C PHE A 247 9.82 13.48 13.16
N HIS A 248 10.28 14.71 12.98
CA HIS A 248 11.63 15.12 13.41
C HIS A 248 11.83 14.98 14.92
N LYS A 249 10.78 15.26 15.71
CA LYS A 249 10.83 15.14 17.17
C LYS A 249 10.94 13.67 17.58
N ASN A 250 10.16 12.80 16.96
CA ASN A 250 10.14 11.36 17.23
C ASN A 250 11.49 10.70 16.94
N VAL A 251 12.14 11.06 15.82
CA VAL A 251 13.49 10.61 15.48
C VAL A 251 14.51 11.09 16.52
N ARG A 252 14.49 12.38 16.89
CA ARG A 252 15.39 12.93 17.92
C ARG A 252 15.21 12.28 19.28
N ASP A 253 13.96 12.04 19.68
CA ASP A 253 13.64 11.41 20.96
C ASP A 253 14.18 9.97 20.98
N PHE A 254 14.03 9.22 19.88
CA PHE A 254 14.60 7.87 19.76
C PHE A 254 16.13 7.89 19.81
N ALA A 255 16.76 8.72 18.98
CA ALA A 255 18.22 8.83 18.91
C ALA A 255 18.85 9.19 20.27
N ARG A 256 18.24 10.14 21.00
CA ARG A 256 18.68 10.48 22.38
C ARG A 256 18.47 9.35 23.37
N THR A 257 17.41 8.55 23.23
CA THR A 257 17.10 7.45 24.14
C THR A 257 18.15 6.33 24.06
N PHE A 258 18.73 6.12 22.88
CA PHE A 258 19.65 5.03 22.59
C PHE A 258 21.07 5.47 22.23
N ASP A 259 21.40 6.75 22.43
CA ASP A 259 22.71 7.35 22.14
C ASP A 259 23.18 7.11 20.70
N MET A 260 22.31 7.41 19.73
CA MET A 260 22.56 7.20 18.30
C MET A 260 22.73 8.53 17.54
N GLU A 261 23.62 8.51 16.55
CA GLU A 261 23.78 9.56 15.54
C GLU A 261 22.60 9.55 14.55
N ILE A 262 22.13 10.73 14.14
CA ILE A 262 21.09 10.85 13.10
C ILE A 262 21.76 11.13 11.75
N ILE A 263 21.45 10.29 10.77
CA ILE A 263 21.83 10.51 9.36
C ILE A 263 20.55 10.88 8.61
N GLU A 264 20.56 12.01 7.91
CA GLU A 264 19.42 12.40 7.07
C GLU A 264 19.59 11.87 5.65
N VAL A 265 18.56 11.20 5.14
CA VAL A 265 18.51 10.68 3.78
C VAL A 265 17.18 11.09 3.17
N LYS A 266 17.23 11.56 1.93
CA LYS A 266 16.03 11.88 1.16
C LYS A 266 15.37 10.57 0.69
N GLY A 267 14.10 10.42 1.02
CA GLY A 267 13.23 9.36 0.51
C GLY A 267 12.53 9.75 -0.80
N SER A 268 11.67 8.88 -1.29
CA SER A 268 10.92 9.06 -2.53
C SER A 268 9.50 8.52 -2.42
N VAL A 269 8.57 9.22 -3.06
CA VAL A 269 7.17 8.78 -3.25
C VAL A 269 6.94 8.22 -4.65
N GLU A 270 7.94 8.28 -5.53
CA GLU A 270 7.80 7.97 -6.96
C GLU A 270 7.38 6.51 -7.19
N LEU A 271 7.90 5.59 -6.38
CA LEU A 271 7.56 4.17 -6.46
C LEU A 271 6.08 3.93 -6.11
N ALA A 272 5.60 4.57 -5.03
CA ALA A 272 4.21 4.55 -4.63
C ALA A 272 3.29 5.07 -5.76
N GLU A 273 3.64 6.22 -6.33
CA GLU A 273 2.90 6.82 -7.45
C GLU A 273 2.95 5.96 -8.73
N LYS A 274 4.12 5.39 -9.06
CA LYS A 274 4.29 4.51 -10.23
C LYS A 274 3.41 3.28 -10.09
N SER A 275 3.49 2.58 -8.95
CA SER A 275 2.71 1.34 -8.73
C SER A 275 1.21 1.59 -8.74
N TYR A 276 0.74 2.66 -8.11
CA TYR A 276 -0.68 3.01 -8.14
C TYR A 276 -1.18 3.30 -9.57
N ARG A 277 -0.43 4.11 -10.34
CA ARG A 277 -0.76 4.41 -11.74
C ARG A 277 -0.75 3.16 -12.61
N THR A 278 0.20 2.27 -12.41
CA THR A 278 0.30 1.00 -13.16
C THR A 278 -0.89 0.09 -12.85
N ALA A 279 -1.23 -0.10 -11.57
CA ALA A 279 -2.37 -0.91 -11.17
C ALA A 279 -3.69 -0.36 -11.71
N LYS A 280 -3.90 0.96 -11.60
CA LYS A 280 -5.07 1.65 -12.15
C LYS A 280 -5.21 1.44 -13.67
N LYS A 281 -4.12 1.63 -14.43
CA LYS A 281 -4.13 1.38 -15.88
C LYS A 281 -4.42 -0.08 -16.20
N GLY A 282 -3.83 -1.00 -15.45
CA GLY A 282 -4.03 -2.44 -15.61
C GLY A 282 -5.49 -2.85 -15.41
N VAL A 283 -6.13 -2.38 -14.34
CA VAL A 283 -7.54 -2.62 -14.03
C VAL A 283 -8.44 -2.09 -15.15
N VAL A 284 -8.24 -0.85 -15.60
CA VAL A 284 -9.04 -0.27 -16.69
C VAL A 284 -8.90 -1.07 -17.98
N GLN A 285 -7.69 -1.54 -18.31
CA GLN A 285 -7.47 -2.38 -19.49
C GLN A 285 -8.11 -3.76 -19.35
N HIS A 286 -8.08 -4.35 -18.15
CA HIS A 286 -8.69 -5.64 -17.87
C HIS A 286 -10.21 -5.60 -18.05
N THR A 287 -10.88 -4.56 -17.52
CA THR A 287 -12.35 -4.41 -17.65
C THR A 287 -12.81 -4.02 -19.07
N LEU A 288 -11.90 -3.55 -19.94
CA LEU A 288 -12.22 -3.18 -21.33
C LEU A 288 -12.15 -4.34 -22.31
N LYS A 289 -11.35 -5.38 -22.01
CA LYS A 289 -11.28 -6.64 -22.77
C LYS A 289 -12.60 -7.39 -22.71
#